data_AF-A0AAP1RHH9-F1
#
_entry.id   AF-A0AAP1RHH9-F1
#
_cell.length_a   1.000
_cell.length_b   1.000
_cell.length_c   1.000
_cell.angle_alpha   90.00
_cell.angle_beta   90.00
_cell.angle_gamma   90.00
#
_symmetry.space_group_name_H-M   'P 1'
#
loop_
_entity.id
_entity.type
_entity.pdbx_description
1 polymer ?
#
loop_
_entity_poly.entity_id
_entity_poly.type
_entity_poly.pdbx_seq_one_letter_code
_entity_poly.pdbx_strand_id
1 'polypeptide(L)' 'MTKRNLSLVMTILAMFLTILNFDFATFNIESKSTWIFISASILLIASIVLLFINKNKTIKIEEKTK' A
#
# COMPACT_ATOMS: atom_id res chain seq x y z
N MET A 1 -0.14 12.17 -19.24
CA MET A 1 -0.58 11.69 -17.90
C MET A 1 -0.65 10.17 -17.77
N THR A 2 -0.90 9.39 -18.83
CA THR A 2 -0.99 7.91 -18.79
C THR A 2 0.32 7.20 -18.40
N LYS A 3 1.49 7.61 -18.91
CA LYS A 3 2.79 6.99 -18.53
C LYS A 3 3.10 7.08 -17.03
N ARG A 4 2.70 8.18 -16.38
CA ARG A 4 2.97 8.41 -14.94
C ARG A 4 2.13 7.50 -14.04
N ASN A 5 0.90 7.21 -14.47
CA ASN A 5 -0.02 6.32 -13.76
C ASN A 5 0.39 4.85 -13.95
N LEU A 6 0.94 4.48 -15.11
CA LEU A 6 1.41 3.11 -15.36
C LEU A 6 2.59 2.75 -14.44
N SER A 7 3.55 3.65 -14.24
CA SER A 7 4.66 3.41 -13.30
C SER A 7 4.15 3.18 -11.88
N LEU A 8 3.17 3.96 -11.41
CA LEU A 8 2.53 3.76 -10.10
C LEU A 8 1.85 2.40 -9.99
N VAL A 9 1.08 2.00 -11.00
CA VAL A 9 0.41 0.69 -11.04
C VAL A 9 1.44 -0.45 -11.01
N MET A 10 2.53 -0.34 -11.78
CA MET A 10 3.61 -1.33 -11.79
C MET A 10 4.33 -1.41 -10.43
N THR A 11 4.57 -0.29 -9.77
CA THR A 11 5.17 -0.27 -8.42
C THR A 11 4.26 -0.98 -7.40
N ILE A 12 2.95 -0.71 -7.44
CA ILE A 12 1.99 -1.37 -6.56
C ILE A 12 1.98 -2.89 -6.81
N LEU A 13 1.96 -3.31 -8.09
CA LEU A 13 2.03 -4.74 -8.45
C LEU A 13 3.31 -5.41 -7.94
N ALA A 14 4.46 -4.75 -8.06
CA ALA A 14 5.72 -5.27 -7.55
C ALA A 14 5.70 -5.45 -6.01
N MET A 15 5.13 -4.50 -5.28
CA MET A 15 4.95 -4.60 -3.82
C MET A 15 4.03 -5.75 -3.43
N PHE A 16 2.91 -5.92 -4.14
CA PHE A 16 2.01 -7.06 -3.92
C PHE A 16 2.69 -8.40 -4.19
N LEU A 17 3.42 -8.53 -5.30
CA LEU A 17 4.17 -9.75 -5.60
C LEU A 17 5.22 -10.07 -4.53
N THR A 18 5.86 -9.05 -3.97
CA THR A 18 6.83 -9.21 -2.89
C THR A 18 6.19 -9.76 -1.62
N ILE A 19 4.97 -9.34 -1.30
CA ILE A 19 4.21 -9.86 -0.17
C ILE A 19 3.72 -11.29 -0.44
N LEU A 20 3.19 -11.55 -1.64
CA LEU A 20 2.64 -12.86 -2.01
C LEU A 20 3.71 -13.95 -2.15
N ASN A 21 4.94 -13.57 -2.53
CA ASN A 21 6.07 -14.49 -2.64
C ASN A 21 6.83 -14.67 -1.32
N PHE A 22 6.44 -13.98 -0.24
CA PHE A 22 7.11 -14.14 1.03
C PHE A 22 6.66 -15.43 1.72
N ASP A 23 7.61 -16.33 1.96
CA ASP A 23 7.36 -17.55 2.71
C ASP A 23 7.54 -17.28 4.21
N PHE A 24 6.45 -17.41 4.97
CA PHE A 24 6.46 -17.23 6.43
C PHE A 24 7.36 -18.24 7.16
N ALA A 25 7.65 -19.40 6.57
CA ALA A 25 8.61 -20.35 7.14
C ALA A 25 10.05 -19.79 7.14
N THR A 26 10.34 -18.82 6.27
CA THR A 26 11.64 -18.14 6.19
C THR A 26 11.72 -16.87 7.05
N PHE A 27 10.71 -16.62 7.88
CA PHE A 27 10.66 -15.44 8.74
C PHE A 27 11.85 -15.44 9.70
N ASN A 28 12.74 -14.45 9.53
CA ASN A 28 13.88 -14.23 10.38
C ASN A 28 14.12 -12.73 10.51
N ILE A 29 14.14 -12.22 11.74
CA ILE A 29 14.28 -10.79 12.03
C ILE A 29 15.61 -10.19 11.53
N GLU A 30 16.64 -11.03 11.35
CA GLU A 30 17.94 -10.63 10.81
C GLU A 30 17.96 -10.64 9.27
N SER A 31 16.96 -11.24 8.63
CA SER A 31 16.90 -11.39 7.18
C SER A 31 16.38 -10.12 6.51
N LYS A 32 17.12 -9.67 5.48
CA LYS A 32 16.70 -8.53 4.63
C LYS A 32 15.33 -8.76 3.99
N SER A 33 15.03 -10.00 3.60
CA SER A 33 13.74 -10.35 2.97
C SER A 33 12.55 -10.09 3.90
N THR A 34 12.70 -10.39 5.19
CA THR A 34 11.66 -10.19 6.20
C THR A 34 11.38 -8.70 6.41
N TRP A 35 12.42 -7.86 6.41
CA TRP A 35 12.25 -6.39 6.47
C TRP A 35 11.59 -5.82 5.22
N ILE A 36 11.91 -6.34 4.04
CA ILE A 36 11.25 -5.94 2.78
C ILE A 36 9.76 -6.29 2.86
N PHE A 37 9.41 -7.49 3.33
CA PHE A 37 8.02 -7.90 3.52
C PHE A 37 7.28 -7.00 4.53
N ILE A 38 7.89 -6.73 5.69
CA ILE A 38 7.30 -5.87 6.73
C ILE A 38 7.07 -4.46 6.19
N SER A 39 8.06 -3.86 5.53
CA SER A 39 7.94 -2.51 4.97
C SER A 39 6.87 -2.41 3.89
N ALA A 40 6.79 -3.39 2.97
CA ALA A 40 5.74 -3.46 1.97
C ALA A 40 4.35 -3.58 2.61
N SER A 41 4.22 -4.40 3.66
CA SER A 41 2.96 -4.59 4.39
C SER A 41 2.50 -3.32 5.08
N ILE A 42 3.41 -2.60 5.75
CA ILE A 42 3.11 -1.32 6.42
C ILE A 42 2.66 -0.27 5.40
N LEU A 43 3.34 -0.15 4.25
CA LEU A 43 2.98 0.80 3.19
C LEU A 43 1.59 0.53 2.63
N LEU A 44 1.23 -0.75 2.48
CA LEU A 44 -0.10 -1.15 2.01
C LEU A 44 -1.18 -0.74 3.01
N ILE A 45 -0.98 -1.03 4.29
CA ILE A 45 -1.92 -0.65 5.36
C ILE A 45 -2.06 0.88 5.42
N ALA A 46 -0.95 1.62 5.42
CA ALA A 46 -0.95 3.07 5.44
C ALA A 46 -1.72 3.66 4.25
N SER A 47 -1.54 3.08 3.05
CA SER A 47 -2.25 3.50 1.84
C SER A 47 -3.76 3.28 1.96
N ILE A 48 -4.18 2.13 2.50
CA ILE A 48 -5.60 1.83 2.75
C ILE A 48 -6.19 2.83 3.77
N VAL A 49 -5.49 3.07 4.89
CA VAL A 49 -5.94 4.02 5.92
C VAL A 49 -6.09 5.44 5.34
N LEU A 50 -5.12 5.89 4.53
CA LEU A 50 -5.20 7.17 3.83
C LEU A 50 -6.42 7.26 2.91
N LEU A 51 -6.72 6.19 2.16
CA LEU A 51 -7.91 6.15 1.30
C LEU A 51 -9.21 6.29 2.10
N PHE A 52 -9.33 5.59 3.24
CA PHE A 52 -10.49 5.70 4.12
C PHE A 52 -10.64 7.11 4.72
N ILE A 53 -9.55 7.69 5.23
CA ILE A 53 -9.57 9.05 5.79
C ILE A 53 -9.95 10.07 4.71
N ASN A 54 -9.39 9.95 3.51
CA ASN A 54 -9.65 10.89 2.43
C ASN A 54 -11.09 10.80 1.94
N LYS A 55 -11.63 9.57 1.81
CA LYS A 55 -13.04 9.34 1.47
C LYS A 55 -13.98 10.00 2.49
N ASN A 56 -13.70 9.86 3.79
CA ASN A 56 -14.51 10.48 4.84
C ASN A 56 -14.46 12.01 4.81
N LYS A 57 -13.31 12.61 4.45
CA LYS A 57 -13.19 14.06 4.29
C LYS A 57 -14.00 14.57 3.10
N THR A 58 -13.96 13.91 1.95
CA THR A 58 -14.72 14.29 0.76
C THR A 58 -16.23 14.27 1.02
N ILE A 59 -16.74 13.18 1.62
CA ILE A 59 -18.16 13.05 1.95
C ILE A 59 -18.62 14.18 2.90
N LYS A 60 -17.81 14.50 3.91
CA LYS A 60 -18.14 15.55 4.89
C LYS A 60 -18.10 16.96 4.31
N ILE A 61 -17.33 17.19 3.24
CA ILE A 61 -17.30 18.46 2.51
C ILE A 61 -18.58 18.60 1.68
N GLU A 62 -19.00 17.53 0.99
CA GLU A 62 -20.24 17.52 0.20
C GLU A 62 -21.50 17.75 1.04
N GLU A 63 -21.56 17.21 2.27
CA GLU A 63 -22.66 17.46 3.21
C GLU A 63 -22.71 18.90 3.73
N LYS A 64 -21.57 19.61 3.82
CA LYS A 64 -21.53 21.01 4.29
C LYS A 64 -21.89 22.03 3.23
N THR A 65 -21.88 21.63 1.95
CA THR A 65 -22.18 22.49 0.80
C THR A 65 -23.59 22.31 0.25
N LYS A 66 -24.41 21.45 0.86
CA LYS A 66 -25.86 21.36 0.65
C LYS A 66 -26.61 22.13 1.73
#